data_AF-A0A953ZB42-F1
#
_entry.id   AF-A0A953ZB42-F1
#
_cell.length_a   1.000
_cell.length_b   1.000
_cell.length_c   1.000
_cell.angle_alpha   90.00
_cell.angle_beta   90.00
_cell.angle_gamma   90.00
#
_symmetry.space_group_name_H-M   'P 1'
#
loop_
_entity.id
_entity.type
_entity.pdbx_description
1 polymer ?
#
loop_
_entity_poly.entity_id
_entity_poly.type
_entity_poly.pdbx_seq_one_letter_code
_entity_poly.pdbx_strand_id
1 'polypeptide(L)' 'MQRIPSVSPETAQGKQKELLDAVKKKMGGVPNLVRVFANSPAALEGYLGLSGALGGGKLDARQRERIALTVAEANSCAY' A
#
# COMPACT_ATOMS: atom_id res chain seq x y z
N MET A 1 -3.76 -1.67 -16.93
CA MET A 1 -5.03 -2.31 -16.50
C MET A 1 -4.74 -3.29 -15.38
N GLN A 2 -5.56 -3.26 -14.32
CA GLN A 2 -5.45 -4.17 -13.18
C GLN A 2 -5.83 -5.60 -13.59
N ARG A 3 -4.96 -6.59 -13.30
CA ARG A 3 -5.15 -8.02 -13.65
C ARG A 3 -5.59 -8.89 -12.48
N ILE A 4 -5.27 -8.47 -11.26
CA ILE A 4 -5.64 -9.17 -10.02
C ILE A 4 -6.90 -8.47 -9.47
N PRO A 5 -7.98 -9.19 -9.12
CA PRO A 5 -9.18 -8.57 -8.55
C PRO A 5 -8.85 -7.80 -7.27
N SER A 6 -9.48 -6.65 -7.06
CA SER A 6 -9.31 -5.90 -5.81
C SER A 6 -10.28 -6.40 -4.76
N VAL A 7 -9.82 -6.52 -3.52
CA VAL A 7 -10.69 -6.75 -2.36
C VAL A 7 -11.36 -5.43 -1.97
N SER A 8 -12.70 -5.45 -1.85
CA SER A 8 -13.47 -4.31 -1.34
C SER A 8 -13.34 -4.23 0.19
N PRO A 9 -13.01 -3.05 0.77
CA PRO A 9 -12.97 -2.88 2.22
C PRO A 9 -14.31 -3.19 2.92
N GLU A 10 -15.42 -3.00 2.21
CA GLU A 10 -16.77 -3.24 2.69
C GLU A 10 -17.05 -4.74 2.86
N THR A 11 -16.58 -5.57 1.92
CA THR A 11 -16.82 -7.02 1.90
C THR A 11 -15.65 -7.85 2.44
N ALA A 12 -14.50 -7.23 2.72
CA ALA A 12 -13.34 -7.89 3.33
C ALA A 12 -13.69 -8.51 4.69
N GLN A 13 -13.05 -9.64 5.00
CA GLN A 13 -13.27 -10.42 6.23
C GLN A 13 -11.96 -10.86 6.88
N GLY A 14 -11.96 -11.07 8.20
CA GLY A 14 -10.78 -11.51 8.94
C GLY A 14 -9.57 -10.58 8.79
N LYS A 15 -8.37 -11.14 8.72
CA LYS A 15 -7.09 -10.40 8.71
C LYS A 15 -6.98 -9.37 7.58
N GLN A 16 -7.50 -9.63 6.38
CA GLN A 16 -7.49 -8.64 5.30
C GLN A 16 -8.31 -7.38 5.67
N LYS A 17 -9.46 -7.54 6.35
CA LYS A 17 -10.29 -6.41 6.77
C LYS A 17 -9.57 -5.55 7.81
N GLU A 18 -8.98 -6.20 8.81
CA GLU A 18 -8.21 -5.53 9.85
C GLU A 18 -7.08 -4.67 9.26
N LEU A 19 -6.34 -5.22 8.29
CA LEU A 19 -5.25 -4.50 7.61
C LEU A 19 -5.79 -3.35 6.74
N LEU A 20 -6.88 -3.56 6.00
CA LEU A 20 -7.51 -2.52 5.17
C LEU A 20 -8.07 -1.37 6.02
N ASP A 21 -8.71 -1.67 7.14
CA ASP A 21 -9.24 -0.67 8.07
C ASP A 21 -8.12 0.13 8.75
N ALA A 22 -7.01 -0.53 9.10
CA ALA A 22 -5.82 0.16 9.63
C ALA A 22 -5.25 1.16 8.61
N VAL A 23 -5.18 0.78 7.32
CA VAL A 23 -4.76 1.69 6.24
C VAL A 23 -5.75 2.84 6.09
N LYS A 24 -7.05 2.55 6.04
CA LYS A 24 -8.10 3.58 5.93
C LYS A 24 -8.02 4.60 7.06
N LYS A 25 -7.81 4.14 8.30
CA LYS A 25 -7.65 5.01 9.47
C LYS A 25 -6.42 5.92 9.35
N LYS A 26 -5.32 5.42 8.79
CA LYS A 26 -4.06 6.18 8.65
C LYS A 26 -4.09 7.16 7.48
N MET A 27 -4.73 6.81 6.37
CA MET A 27 -4.64 7.55 5.10
C MET A 27 -5.95 8.24 4.68
N GLY A 28 -7.05 8.06 5.42
CA GLY A 28 -8.38 8.56 5.05
C GLY A 28 -9.06 7.77 3.91
N GLY A 29 -8.36 6.80 3.32
CA GLY A 29 -8.84 5.96 2.24
C GLY A 29 -7.97 4.73 2.04
N VAL A 30 -8.39 3.83 1.15
CA VAL A 30 -7.65 2.62 0.80
C VAL A 30 -7.21 2.68 -0.67
N PRO A 31 -5.90 2.85 -0.96
CA PRO A 31 -5.37 2.86 -2.33
C PRO A 31 -5.59 1.53 -3.05
N ASN A 32 -5.68 1.54 -4.38
CA ASN A 32 -5.95 0.33 -5.17
C ASN A 32 -4.87 -0.76 -4.97
N LEU A 33 -3.60 -0.39 -4.84
CA LEU A 33 -2.50 -1.30 -4.55
C LEU A 33 -2.75 -2.10 -3.26
N VAL A 34 -3.21 -1.44 -2.21
CA VAL A 34 -3.53 -2.07 -0.92
C VAL A 34 -4.72 -3.03 -1.06
N ARG A 35 -5.75 -2.64 -1.83
CA ARG A 35 -6.89 -3.51 -2.13
C ARG A 35 -6.49 -4.76 -2.92
N VAL A 36 -5.48 -4.66 -3.79
CA VAL A 36 -4.94 -5.81 -4.52
C VAL A 36 -4.09 -6.70 -3.60
N PHE A 37 -3.21 -6.11 -2.77
CA PHE A 37 -2.43 -6.88 -1.80
C PHE A 37 -3.30 -7.64 -0.80
N ALA A 38 -4.49 -7.13 -0.47
CA ALA A 38 -5.42 -7.79 0.43
C ALA A 38 -5.88 -9.19 -0.01
N ASN A 39 -5.71 -9.59 -1.28
CA ASN A 39 -5.89 -10.98 -1.71
C ASN A 39 -4.96 -11.96 -0.97
N SER A 40 -3.84 -11.47 -0.41
CA SER A 40 -2.95 -12.22 0.47
C SER A 40 -2.63 -11.36 1.70
N PRO A 41 -3.28 -11.60 2.85
CA PRO A 41 -3.02 -10.85 4.08
C PRO A 41 -1.55 -10.84 4.48
N ALA A 42 -0.82 -11.94 4.25
CA ALA A 42 0.62 -12.01 4.51
C ALA A 42 1.43 -11.07 3.61
N ALA A 43 1.08 -10.98 2.31
CA ALA A 43 1.73 -10.04 1.40
C ALA A 43 1.43 -8.58 1.75
N LEU A 44 0.18 -8.28 2.13
CA LEU A 44 -0.21 -6.94 2.59
C LEU A 44 0.54 -6.56 3.88
N GLU A 45 0.60 -7.46 4.85
CA GLU A 45 1.32 -7.24 6.10
C GLU A 45 2.82 -7.01 5.87
N GLY A 46 3.45 -7.80 4.99
CA GLY A 46 4.85 -7.60 4.59
C GLY A 46 5.09 -6.24 3.93
N TYR A 47 4.22 -5.83 2.99
CA TYR A 47 4.32 -4.54 2.33
C TYR A 47 4.17 -3.37 3.31
N LEU A 48 3.17 -3.42 4.20
CA LEU A 48 2.96 -2.38 5.21
C LEU A 48 4.08 -2.33 6.24
N GLY A 49 4.61 -3.50 6.65
CA GLY A 49 5.77 -3.61 7.54
C GLY A 49 7.01 -2.95 6.94
N LEU A 50 7.32 -3.24 5.68
CA LEU A 50 8.44 -2.60 4.97
C LEU A 50 8.24 -1.08 4.85
N SER A 51 7.06 -0.64 4.41
CA SER A 51 6.73 0.78 4.27
C SER A 51 6.84 1.52 5.61
N GLY A 52 6.36 0.90 6.69
CA GLY A 52 6.45 1.42 8.06
C GLY A 52 7.90 1.54 8.53
N ALA A 53 8.71 0.49 8.35
CA ALA A 53 10.12 0.48 8.73
C ALA A 53 10.91 1.59 8.00
N LEU A 54 10.71 1.75 6.69
CA LEU A 54 11.32 2.82 5.90
C LEU A 54 10.81 4.22 6.31
N GLY A 55 9.62 4.30 6.88
CA GLY A 55 9.06 5.53 7.46
C GLY A 55 9.80 6.06 8.67
N GLY A 56 10.48 5.19 9.42
CA GLY A 56 11.34 5.57 10.55
C GLY A 56 12.80 5.86 10.16
N GLY A 57 13.12 5.86 8.87
CA GLY A 57 14.47 6.11 8.37
C GLY A 57 14.90 7.57 8.47
N LYS A 58 16.15 7.85 8.06
CA LYS A 58 16.74 9.20 8.09
C LYS A 58 16.12 10.18 7.08
N LEU A 59 15.51 9.65 6.01
CA LEU A 59 14.93 10.47 4.95
C LEU A 59 13.52 10.91 5.33
N ASP A 60 13.26 12.20 5.22
CA ASP A 60 11.92 12.74 5.48
C ASP A 60 10.89 12.28 4.42
N ALA A 61 9.61 12.55 4.67
CA ALA A 61 8.54 12.14 3.78
C ALA A 61 8.67 12.74 2.36
N ARG A 62 9.12 13.99 2.22
CA ARG A 62 9.26 14.65 0.91
C ARG A 62 10.41 14.06 0.11
N GLN A 63 11.53 13.76 0.75
CA GLN A 63 12.68 13.11 0.12
C GLN A 63 12.33 11.72 -0.38
N ARG A 64 11.64 10.91 0.46
CA ARG A 64 11.20 9.58 0.07
C ARG A 64 10.23 9.61 -1.11
N GLU A 65 9.30 10.55 -1.13
CA GLU A 65 8.35 10.69 -2.23
C GLU A 65 9.04 11.11 -3.54
N ARG A 66 10.00 12.04 -3.50
CA ARG A 66 10.79 12.41 -4.69
C ARG A 66 11.54 11.22 -5.29
N ILE A 67 12.10 10.36 -4.45
CA ILE A 67 12.75 9.12 -4.90
C ILE A 67 11.70 8.20 -5.53
N ALA A 68 10.57 7.98 -4.88
CA ALA A 68 9.50 7.12 -5.38
C ALA A 68 9.01 7.57 -6.76
N LEU A 69 8.73 8.87 -6.95
CA LEU A 69 8.30 9.43 -8.24
C LEU A 69 9.39 9.30 -9.31
N THR A 70 10.65 9.56 -8.96
CA THR A 70 11.77 9.44 -9.91
C THR A 70 11.94 8.00 -10.38
N VAL A 71 11.84 7.03 -9.46
CA VAL A 71 11.92 5.60 -9.77
C VAL A 71 10.69 5.13 -10.55
N ALA A 72 9.50 5.64 -10.24
CA ALA A 72 8.28 5.32 -10.98
C ALA A 72 8.39 5.79 -12.44
N GLU A 73 8.82 7.02 -12.67
CA GLU A 73 9.03 7.58 -14.01
C GLU A 73 10.08 6.77 -14.79
N ALA A 74 11.23 6.49 -14.17
CA ALA A 74 12.30 5.70 -14.79
C ALA A 74 11.85 4.27 -15.18
N ASN A 75 10.87 3.72 -14.47
CA ASN A 75 10.28 2.41 -14.76
C ASN A 75 8.98 2.48 -15.58
N SER A 76 8.58 3.67 -16.06
CA SER A 76 7.31 3.88 -16.76
C SER A 76 6.09 3.34 -15.99
N CYS A 77 6.12 3.47 -14.66
CA CYS A 77 5.06 3.01 -13.78
C CYS A 77 3.97 4.09 -13.69
N ALA A 78 2.89 3.91 -14.46
CA ALA A 78 1.78 4.87 -14.57
C ALA A 78 0.58 4.56 -13.64
N TYR A 79 0.79 3.75 -12.59
CA TYR A 79 -0.23 3.47 -11.58
C TYR A 79 -0.50 4.73 -10.74
#